data_AF-G8TJI5-F1
#
_entry.id   AF-G8TJI5-F1
#
_cell.length_a   1.000
_cell.length_b   1.000
_cell.length_c   1.000
_cell.angle_alpha   90.00
_cell.angle_beta   90.00
_cell.angle_gamma   90.00
#
_symmetry.space_group_name_H-M   'P 1'
#
loop_
_entity.id
_entity.type
_entity.pdbx_description
1 polymer ?
#
loop_
_entity_poly.entity_id
_entity_poly.type
_entity_poly.pdbx_seq_one_letter_code
_entity_poly.pdbx_strand_id
1 'polypeptide(L)' 'MEEKDATPEYLKGFNNGYLLAEHEPGLIQQLEKSLDKSSDYAHGLKMGKKQRDREILLQQLKQSQEQNKQKDLGR' A
#
# COMPACT_ATOMS: atom_id res chain seq x y z
N MET A 1 19.39 5.90 -16.06
CA MET A 1 18.07 5.24 -15.99
C MET A 1 17.09 6.27 -16.49
N GLU A 2 16.49 6.06 -17.66
CA GLU A 2 15.37 6.89 -18.08
C GLU A 2 14.25 6.67 -17.05
N GLU A 3 13.91 7.72 -16.30
CA GLU A 3 12.63 7.80 -15.60
C GLU A 3 11.56 7.74 -16.69
N LYS A 4 11.09 6.53 -17.02
CA LYS A 4 9.89 6.37 -17.81
C LYS A 4 8.76 6.89 -16.94
N ASP A 5 8.24 8.06 -17.29
CA ASP A 5 7.03 8.60 -16.69
C ASP A 5 5.99 7.48 -16.56
N ALA A 6 5.43 7.33 -15.36
CA ALA A 6 4.43 6.32 -15.09
C ALA A 6 3.26 6.48 -16.06
N THR A 7 2.83 5.37 -16.68
CA THR A 7 1.72 5.43 -17.63
C THR A 7 0.43 5.87 -16.94
N PRO A 8 -0.49 6.55 -17.64
CA PRO A 8 -1.77 6.95 -17.05
C PRO A 8 -2.56 5.77 -16.46
N GLU A 9 -2.47 4.58 -17.09
CA GLU A 9 -3.06 3.35 -16.57
C GLU A 9 -2.39 2.88 -15.29
N TYR A 10 -1.05 2.92 -15.21
CA TYR A 10 -0.34 2.62 -13.97
C TYR A 10 -0.78 3.56 -12.84
N LEU A 11 -0.83 4.88 -13.10
CA LEU A 11 -1.22 5.87 -12.08
C LEU A 11 -2.65 5.65 -11.58
N LYS A 12 -3.60 5.36 -12.48
CA LYS A 12 -4.97 4.99 -12.10
C LYS A 12 -5.01 3.73 -11.28
N GLY A 13 -4.25 2.70 -11.68
CA GLY A 13 -4.11 1.46 -10.94
C GLY A 13 -3.61 1.74 -9.53
N PHE A 14 -2.51 2.49 -9.42
CA PHE A 14 -1.87 2.85 -8.17
C PHE A 14 -2.82 3.55 -7.20
N ASN A 15 -3.48 4.62 -7.64
CA ASN A 15 -4.40 5.37 -6.79
C ASN A 15 -5.59 4.52 -6.34
N ASN A 16 -6.18 3.74 -7.25
CA ASN A 16 -7.28 2.84 -6.90
C ASN A 16 -6.83 1.74 -5.95
N GLY A 17 -5.65 1.16 -6.17
CA GLY A 17 -5.09 0.12 -5.31
C GLY A 17 -4.82 0.63 -3.90
N TYR A 18 -4.31 1.85 -3.77
CA TYR A 18 -4.12 2.50 -2.47
C TYR A 18 -5.46 2.70 -1.75
N LEU A 19 -6.44 3.32 -2.42
CA LEU A 19 -7.75 3.62 -1.82
C LEU A 19 -8.54 2.36 -1.46
N LEU A 20 -8.50 1.33 -2.30
CA LEU A 20 -9.15 0.06 -2.03
C LEU A 20 -8.48 -0.68 -0.88
N ALA A 21 -7.15 -0.61 -0.74
CA ALA A 21 -6.48 -1.19 0.43
C ALA A 21 -6.88 -0.48 1.73
N GLU A 22 -7.19 0.81 1.67
CA GLU A 22 -7.63 1.60 2.83
C GLU A 22 -9.08 1.32 3.22
N HIS A 23 -10.00 1.28 2.25
CA HIS A 23 -11.44 1.23 2.53
C HIS A 23 -12.06 -0.16 2.32
N GLU A 24 -11.56 -0.95 1.37
CA GLU A 24 -12.16 -2.20 0.91
C GLU A 24 -11.11 -3.33 0.75
N PRO A 25 -10.38 -3.71 1.83
CA PRO A 25 -9.23 -4.61 1.75
C PRO A 25 -9.59 -6.04 1.29
N GLY A 26 -10.86 -6.45 1.43
CA GLY A 26 -11.36 -7.72 0.90
C GLY A 26 -11.48 -7.70 -0.63
N LEU A 27 -11.98 -6.60 -1.19
CA LEU A 27 -12.18 -6.43 -2.62
C LEU A 27 -10.85 -6.43 -3.37
N ILE A 28 -9.85 -5.70 -2.86
CA ILE A 28 -8.54 -5.64 -3.53
C ILE A 28 -7.85 -7.00 -3.59
N GLN A 29 -8.01 -7.85 -2.56
CA GLN A 29 -7.46 -9.21 -2.56
C GLN A 29 -8.11 -10.10 -3.61
N GLN A 30 -9.39 -9.89 -3.91
CA GLN A 30 -10.09 -10.60 -4.98
C GLN A 30 -9.65 -10.10 -6.35
N LEU A 31 -9.49 -8.79 -6.51
CA LEU A 31 -9.02 -8.16 -7.74
C LEU A 31 -7.59 -8.58 -8.12
N GLU A 32 -6.67 -8.66 -7.15
CA GLU A 32 -5.30 -9.12 -7.38
C GLU A 32 -5.22 -10.55 -7.96
N LYS A 33 -6.22 -11.39 -7.66
CA LYS A 33 -6.30 -12.76 -8.19
C LYS A 33 -6.91 -12.82 -9.59
N SER A 34 -7.72 -11.84 -9.93
CA SER A 34 -8.58 -11.85 -11.12
C SER A 34 -8.03 -11.01 -12.27
N LEU A 35 -7.21 -9.99 -11.98
CA LEU A 35 -6.65 -9.10 -12.98
C LEU A 35 -5.49 -9.75 -13.74
N ASP A 36 -5.42 -9.43 -15.04
CA ASP A 36 -4.28 -9.78 -15.88
C ASP A 36 -3.02 -9.05 -15.41
N LYS A 37 -2.03 -9.83 -15.00
CA LYS A 37 -0.76 -9.36 -14.44
C LYS A 37 0.12 -8.64 -15.47
N SER A 38 -0.19 -8.76 -16.76
CA SER A 38 0.54 -8.08 -17.84
C SER A 38 0.10 -6.62 -18.03
N SER A 39 -1.02 -6.21 -17.42
CA SER A 39 -1.52 -4.83 -17.54
C SER A 39 -0.79 -3.88 -16.60
N ASP A 40 -0.41 -2.71 -17.12
CA ASP A 40 0.12 -1.58 -16.34
C ASP A 40 -0.82 -1.17 -15.20
N TYR A 41 -2.13 -1.24 -15.43
CA TYR A 41 -3.13 -0.97 -14.40
C TYR A 41 -3.04 -1.98 -13.24
N ALA A 42 -2.94 -3.27 -13.56
CA ALA A 42 -2.83 -4.32 -12.55
C ALA A 42 -1.51 -4.20 -11.75
N HIS A 43 -0.42 -3.81 -12.43
CA HIS A 43 0.83 -3.49 -11.76
C HIS A 43 0.68 -2.28 -10.82
N GLY A 44 0.11 -1.18 -11.31
CA GLY A 44 -0.19 0.00 -10.51
C GLY A 44 -1.00 -0.34 -9.27
N LEU A 45 -2.11 -1.08 -9.44
CA LEU A 45 -3.00 -1.50 -8.35
C LEU A 45 -2.27 -2.25 -7.25
N LYS A 46 -1.40 -3.20 -7.64
CA LYS A 46 -0.58 -3.96 -6.70
C LYS A 46 0.41 -3.08 -5.94
N MET A 47 1.01 -2.08 -6.61
CA MET A 47 1.94 -1.16 -5.96
C MET A 47 1.25 -0.18 -5.02
N GLY A 48 0.08 0.33 -5.39
CA GLY A 48 -0.75 1.18 -4.52
C GLY A 48 -1.15 0.47 -3.23
N LYS A 49 -1.59 -0.80 -3.33
CA LYS A 49 -1.88 -1.64 -2.17
C LYS A 49 -0.65 -1.79 -1.26
N LYS A 50 0.49 -2.18 -1.84
CA LYS A 50 1.74 -2.37 -1.09
C LYS A 50 2.19 -1.11 -0.37
N GLN A 51 2.00 0.06 -0.99
CA GLN A 51 2.31 1.34 -0.36
C GLN A 51 1.46 1.52 0.91
N ARG A 52 0.15 1.29 0.83
CA ARG A 52 -0.75 1.39 1.99
C ARG A 52 -0.38 0.40 3.10
N ASP A 53 -0.13 -0.86 2.73
CA ASP A 53 0.30 -1.91 3.68
C ASP A 53 1.60 -1.52 4.41
N ARG A 54 2.56 -0.94 3.68
CA ARG A 54 3.83 -0.45 4.25
C ARG A 54 3.61 0.68 5.24
N GLU A 55 2.73 1.63 4.93
CA GLU A 55 2.43 2.75 5.81
C GLU A 55 1.79 2.29 7.11
N ILE A 56 0.85 1.35 7.05
CA ILE A 56 0.24 0.72 8.23
C ILE A 56 1.31 0.06 9.10
N LEU A 57 2.22 -0.71 8.49
CA LEU A 57 3.31 -1.35 9.22
C LEU A 57 4.23 -0.32 9.90
N LEU A 58 4.61 0.75 9.20
CA LEU A 58 5.44 1.81 9.77
C LEU A 58 4.73 2.56 10.90
N GLN A 59 3.43 2.79 10.79
CA GLN A 59 2.64 3.40 11.86
C GLN A 59 2.61 2.51 13.11
N GLN A 60 2.38 1.21 12.95
CA GLN A 60 2.40 0.25 14.06
C GLN A 60 3.77 0.17 14.75
N LEU A 61 4.85 0.18 13.96
CA LEU A 61 6.22 0.18 14.51
C LEU A 61 6.50 1.43 15.34
N LYS A 62 6.10 2.62 14.85
CA LYS A 62 6.25 3.88 15.59
C LYS A 62 5.48 3.84 16.91
N GLN A 63 4.21 3.43 16.88
CA GLN A 63 3.39 3.31 18.08
C GLN A 63 3.99 2.36 19.12
N SER A 64 4.51 1.21 18.68
CA SER A 64 5.18 0.26 19.59
C SER A 64 6.43 0.85 20.24
N GLN A 65 7.24 1.61 19.50
CA GLN A 65 8.42 2.28 20.05
C GLN A 65 8.05 3.37 21.07
N GLU A 66 6.99 4.14 20.80
CA GLU A 66 6.49 5.17 21.72
C GLU A 66 5.96 4.57 23.02
N GLN A 67 5.19 3.47 22.94
CA GLN A 67 4.69 2.75 24.10
C GLN A 67 5.80 2.19 24.98
N ASN A 68 6.88 1.69 24.38
CA ASN A 68 8.03 1.19 25.13
C ASN A 68 8.75 2.33 25.87
N LYS A 69 9.00 3.48 25.20
CA LYS A 69 9.61 4.66 25.84
C LYS A 69 8.82 5.19 27.03
N GLN A 70 7.48 5.20 26.95
CA GLN A 70 6.64 5.64 28.07
C GLN A 70 6.71 4.69 29.28
N LYS A 71 6.85 3.38 29.04
CA LYS A 71 7.01 2.39 30.12
C LYS A 71 8.35 2.51 30.83
N ASP A 72 9.43 2.86 30.11
CA ASP A 72 10.76 3.05 30.69
C ASP A 72 10.87 4.33 31.52
N LEU A 73 10.13 5.40 31.17
CA LEU A 73 10.11 6.67 31.91
C LEU A 73 9.18 6.68 33.14
N GLY A 74 8.32 5.67 33.28
CA GLY A 74 7.38 5.53 34.39
C GLY A 74 7.88 4.63 35.54
N ARG A 75 9.17 4.28 35.56
CA ARG A 75 9.83 3.49 36.61
C ARG A 75 10.79 4.33 37.44
#